data_AF-A0A521RPH1-F1
#
_entry.id   AF-A0A521RPH1-F1
#
_cell.length_a   1.000
_cell.length_b   1.000
_cell.length_c   1.000
_cell.angle_alpha   90.00
_cell.angle_beta   90.00
_cell.angle_gamma   90.00
#
_symmetry.space_group_name_H-M   'P 1'
#
loop_
_entity.id
_entity.type
_entity.pdbx_description
1 polymer ?
#
loop_
_entity_poly.entity_id
_entity_poly.type
_entity_poly.pdbx_seq_one_letter_code
_entity_poly.pdbx_strand_id
1 'polypeptide(L)'
;MTGDRDLVTMPQAALEAMLEDAAERGAKKALAGVGLGDEDAPEHIRGLRDLFNAYRTVRNGALKQIGQAVVICLIGALVMFAGQKFKQ
;
A
#
# COMPACT_ATOMS: atom_id res chain seq x y z
N MET A 1 50.65 21.56 17.71
CA MET A 1 49.99 20.25 17.83
C MET A 1 49.62 19.79 16.43
N THR A 2 50.57 19.14 15.74
CA THR A 2 50.31 18.51 14.44
C THR A 2 49.64 17.18 14.74
N GLY A 3 48.36 17.05 14.39
CA GLY A 3 47.61 15.81 14.58
C GLY A 3 48.27 14.69 13.79
N ASP A 4 48.78 13.70 14.52
CA ASP A 4 49.31 12.46 13.99
C ASP A 4 48.18 11.72 13.28
N ARG A 5 48.18 11.75 11.94
CA ARG A 5 47.21 10.97 11.16
C ARG A 5 47.82 9.59 10.97
N ASP A 6 47.33 8.64 11.74
CA ASP A 6 47.68 7.23 11.58
C ASP A 6 47.12 6.73 10.23
N LEU A 7 48.01 6.64 9.25
CA LEU A 7 47.68 6.24 7.88
C LEU A 7 47.72 4.72 7.79
N VAL A 8 46.55 4.11 7.67
CA VAL A 8 46.44 2.65 7.52
C VAL A 8 46.71 2.27 6.07
N THR A 9 47.80 1.54 5.83
CA THR A 9 48.11 0.95 4.51
C THR A 9 47.66 -0.50 4.49
N MET A 10 46.83 -0.86 3.51
CA MET A 10 46.35 -2.23 3.31
C MET A 10 46.23 -2.56 1.81
N PRO A 11 46.24 -3.85 1.45
CA PRO A 11 46.00 -4.27 0.07
C PRO A 11 44.64 -3.80 -0.44
N GLN A 12 44.56 -3.44 -1.72
CA GLN A 12 43.32 -2.96 -2.34
C GLN A 12 42.15 -3.94 -2.16
N ALA A 13 42.40 -5.24 -2.36
CA ALA A 13 41.36 -6.26 -2.19
C ALA A 13 40.79 -6.33 -0.76
N ALA A 14 41.62 -6.05 0.26
CA ALA A 14 41.16 -6.02 1.65
C ALA A 14 40.27 -4.79 1.90
N LEU A 15 40.64 -3.64 1.34
CA LEU A 15 39.81 -2.43 1.41
C LEU A 15 38.45 -2.64 0.70
N GLU A 16 38.46 -3.23 -0.49
CA GLU A 16 37.24 -3.52 -1.26
C GLU A 16 36.31 -4.47 -0.51
N ALA A 17 36.84 -5.54 0.08
CA ALA A 17 36.06 -6.47 0.90
C ALA A 17 35.43 -5.78 2.13
N MET A 18 36.17 -4.90 2.79
CA MET A 18 35.63 -4.12 3.92
C MET A 18 34.54 -3.13 3.48
N LEU A 19 34.70 -2.50 2.32
CA LEU A 19 33.69 -1.62 1.74
C LEU A 19 32.43 -2.37 1.36
N GLU A 20 32.56 -3.57 0.80
CA GLU A 20 31.42 -4.42 0.43
C GLU A 20 30.63 -4.88 1.66
N ASP A 21 31.31 -5.37 2.71
CA ASP A 21 30.67 -5.75 3.97
C ASP A 21 29.99 -4.53 4.65
N ALA A 22 30.63 -3.36 4.63
CA ALA A 22 30.04 -2.14 5.15
C ALA A 22 28.80 -1.70 4.35
N ALA A 23 28.83 -1.80 3.03
CA ALA A 23 27.71 -1.48 2.14
C ALA A 23 26.54 -2.44 2.36
N GLU A 24 26.81 -3.76 2.46
CA GLU A 24 25.80 -4.77 2.72
C GLU A 24 25.12 -4.56 4.08
N ARG A 25 25.90 -4.32 5.13
CA ARG A 25 25.38 -4.00 6.47
C ARG A 25 24.59 -2.70 6.49
N GLY A 26 25.07 -1.69 5.77
CA GLY A 26 24.39 -0.40 5.59
C GLY A 26 23.04 -0.57 4.91
N ALA A 27 22.99 -1.36 3.83
CA ALA A 27 21.76 -1.68 3.11
C ALA A 27 20.77 -2.46 4.00
N LYS A 28 21.24 -3.51 4.69
CA LYS A 28 20.42 -4.27 5.66
C LYS A 28 19.86 -3.39 6.77
N LYS A 29 20.67 -2.47 7.32
CA LYS A 29 20.24 -1.52 8.36
C LYS A 29 19.25 -0.49 7.83
N ALA A 30 19.44 0.01 6.61
CA ALA A 30 18.50 0.93 5.96
C ALA A 30 17.15 0.23 5.68
N LEU A 31 17.18 -1.01 5.18
CA LEU A 31 16.01 -1.85 4.96
C LEU A 31 15.28 -2.14 6.28
N ALA A 32 15.99 -2.48 7.35
CA ALA A 32 15.41 -2.65 8.68
C ALA A 32 14.79 -1.34 9.20
N GLY A 33 15.46 -0.19 8.98
CA GLY A 33 14.96 1.14 9.37
C GLY A 33 13.67 1.55 8.65
N VAL A 34 13.41 1.04 7.44
CA VAL A 34 12.13 1.22 6.73
C VAL A 34 11.14 0.07 6.94
N GLY A 35 11.43 -0.86 7.86
CA GLY A 35 10.55 -1.98 8.20
C GLY A 35 10.51 -3.10 7.14
N LEU A 36 11.56 -3.23 6.33
CA LEU A 36 11.71 -4.25 5.27
C LEU A 36 12.81 -5.28 5.59
N GLY A 37 13.37 -5.26 6.81
CA GLY A 37 14.51 -6.09 7.23
C GLY A 37 14.15 -7.29 8.11
N ASP A 38 12.87 -7.55 8.36
CA ASP A 38 12.39 -8.69 9.14
C ASP A 38 11.73 -9.71 8.20
N GLU A 39 12.01 -11.00 8.41
CA GLU A 39 11.41 -12.09 7.62
C GLU A 39 9.88 -12.21 7.82
N ASP A 40 9.32 -11.50 8.81
CA ASP A 40 7.88 -11.39 9.08
C ASP A 40 7.24 -10.06 8.57
N ALA A 41 8.00 -9.20 7.90
CA ALA A 41 7.53 -7.89 7.44
C ALA A 41 6.67 -7.80 6.15
N PRO A 42 6.19 -8.86 5.47
CA PRO A 42 5.27 -8.67 4.34
C PRO A 42 3.83 -8.31 4.73
N GLU A 43 3.43 -8.47 6.00
CA GLU A 43 2.00 -8.43 6.38
C GLU A 43 1.40 -7.02 6.43
N HIS A 44 2.13 -6.02 6.92
CA HIS A 44 1.53 -4.69 7.12
C HIS A 44 1.32 -3.89 5.83
N ILE A 45 2.19 -4.06 4.81
CA ILE A 45 2.03 -3.39 3.50
C ILE A 45 1.00 -4.13 2.62
N ARG A 46 0.91 -5.47 2.73
CA ARG A 46 -0.17 -6.24 2.10
C ARG A 46 -1.53 -5.84 2.64
N GLY A 47 -1.65 -5.66 3.96
CA GLY A 47 -2.90 -5.27 4.62
C GLY A 47 -3.47 -3.93 4.10
N LEU A 48 -2.63 -2.91 3.91
CA LEU A 48 -3.08 -1.63 3.33
C LEU A 48 -3.53 -1.77 1.86
N ARG A 49 -2.83 -2.58 1.06
CA ARG A 49 -3.22 -2.84 -0.33
C ARG A 49 -4.52 -3.63 -0.41
N ASP A 50 -4.72 -4.57 0.49
CA ASP A 50 -5.94 -5.39 0.56
C ASP A 50 -7.13 -4.57 1.06
N LEU A 51 -6.92 -3.66 2.03
CA LEU A 51 -7.94 -2.70 2.46
C LEU A 51 -8.30 -1.72 1.35
N PHE A 52 -7.31 -1.23 0.59
CA PHE A 52 -7.55 -0.36 -0.57
C PHE A 52 -8.28 -1.10 -1.71
N ASN A 53 -7.92 -2.36 -1.95
CA ASN A 53 -8.63 -3.22 -2.91
C ASN A 53 -10.07 -3.50 -2.46
N ALA A 54 -10.29 -3.78 -1.17
CA ALA A 54 -11.63 -3.95 -0.59
C ALA A 54 -12.45 -2.66 -0.75
N TYR A 55 -11.87 -1.49 -0.47
CA TYR A 55 -12.52 -0.19 -0.67
C TYR A 55 -12.92 0.06 -2.13
N ARG A 56 -12.04 -0.29 -3.10
CA ARG A 56 -12.36 -0.17 -4.54
C ARG A 56 -13.50 -1.09 -4.96
N THR A 57 -13.50 -2.34 -4.47
CA THR A 57 -14.55 -3.32 -4.76
C THR A 57 -15.89 -2.90 -4.15
N VAL A 58 -15.88 -2.41 -2.91
CA VAL A 58 -17.07 -1.87 -2.24
C VAL A 58 -17.61 -0.65 -2.99
N ARG A 59 -16.76 0.29 -3.40
CA ARG A 59 -17.20 1.47 -4.16
C ARG A 59 -17.89 1.07 -5.47
N ASN A 60 -17.29 0.18 -6.26
CA ASN A 60 -17.86 -0.18 -7.56
C ASN A 60 -19.09 -1.08 -7.46
N GLY A 61 -19.13 -1.99 -6.46
CA GLY A 61 -20.28 -2.86 -6.23
C GLY A 61 -21.46 -2.13 -5.58
N ALA A 62 -21.20 -1.40 -4.49
CA ALA A 62 -22.25 -0.72 -3.73
C ALA A 62 -22.89 0.44 -4.52
N LEU A 63 -22.11 1.23 -5.25
CA LEU A 63 -22.67 2.33 -6.06
C LEU A 63 -23.57 1.80 -7.19
N LYS A 64 -23.22 0.66 -7.80
CA LYS A 64 -24.06 0.03 -8.82
C LYS A 64 -25.39 -0.45 -8.22
N GLN A 65 -25.34 -1.07 -7.05
CA GLN A 65 -26.53 -1.58 -6.37
C GLN A 65 -27.43 -0.43 -5.87
N ILE A 66 -26.85 0.66 -5.35
CA ILE A 66 -27.58 1.86 -4.95
C ILE A 66 -28.24 2.51 -6.16
N GLY A 67 -27.52 2.71 -7.27
CA GLY A 67 -28.08 3.31 -8.49
C GLY A 67 -29.23 2.47 -9.06
N GLN A 68 -29.07 1.15 -9.10
CA GLN A 68 -30.13 0.26 -9.57
C GLN A 68 -31.36 0.27 -8.64
N ALA A 69 -31.17 0.30 -7.33
CA ALA A 69 -32.26 0.42 -6.37
C ALA A 69 -33.04 1.74 -6.55
N VAL A 70 -32.34 2.86 -6.76
CA VAL A 70 -32.97 4.17 -7.02
C VAL A 70 -33.84 4.12 -8.29
N VAL A 71 -33.34 3.55 -9.38
CA VAL A 71 -34.12 3.43 -10.63
C VAL A 71 -35.38 2.58 -10.42
N ILE A 72 -35.27 1.44 -9.73
CA ILE A 72 -36.41 0.58 -9.41
C ILE A 72 -37.43 1.34 -8.55
N CYS A 73 -36.98 2.09 -7.54
CA CYS A 73 -37.85 2.92 -6.71
C CYS A 73 -38.57 4.00 -7.52
N LEU A 74 -37.87 4.67 -8.44
CA LEU A 74 -38.48 5.70 -9.30
C LEU A 74 -39.54 5.11 -10.24
N ILE A 75 -39.25 3.98 -10.89
CA ILE A 75 -40.21 3.29 -11.75
C ILE A 75 -41.42 2.82 -10.92
N GLY A 76 -41.19 2.21 -9.76
CA GLY A 76 -42.26 1.77 -8.87
C GLY A 76 -43.16 2.92 -8.41
N ALA A 77 -42.57 4.07 -8.04
CA ALA A 77 -43.32 5.26 -7.69
C ALA A 77 -44.17 5.79 -8.85
N LEU A 78 -43.62 5.80 -10.07
CA LEU A 78 -44.32 6.26 -11.27
C LEU A 78 -45.49 5.33 -11.64
N VAL A 79 -45.29 4.02 -11.53
CA VAL A 79 -46.36 3.03 -11.76
C VAL A 79 -47.46 3.15 -10.70
N MET A 80 -47.10 3.30 -9.42
CA MET A 80 -48.09 3.54 -8.36
C MET A 80 -48.89 4.82 -8.60
N PHE A 81 -48.21 5.92 -8.94
CA PHE A 81 -48.85 7.20 -9.23
C PHE A 81 -49.81 7.12 -10.42
N ALA A 82 -49.39 6.49 -11.52
CA ALA A 82 -50.24 6.26 -12.69
C ALA A 82 -51.41 5.33 -12.36
N GLY A 83 -51.19 4.29 -11.55
CA GLY A 83 -52.22 3.37 -11.10
C GLY A 83 -53.29 4.04 -10.22
N GLN A 84 -52.91 5.02 -9.39
CA GLN A 84 -53.88 5.80 -8.61
C GLN A 84 -54.78 6.66 -9.50
N LYS A 85 -54.25 7.16 -10.63
CA LYS A 85 -55.01 7.91 -11.63
C LYS A 85 -56.01 7.05 -12.42
N PHE A 86 -55.75 5.75 -12.60
CA PHE A 86 -56.66 4.82 -13.28
C PHE A 86 -57.78 4.28 -12.37
N LYS A 87 -57.65 4.42 -11.05
CA LYS A 87 -58.65 4.00 -10.06
C LYS A 87 -59.65 5.13 -9.70
N GLN A 88 -59.36 6.37 -10.10
CA GLN A 88 -60.27 7.52 -10.10
C GLN A 88 -60.97 7.62 -11.45
#